data_AF-A0A2C5ZR64-F1
#
_entry.id   AF-A0A2C5ZR64-F1
#
_cell.length_a   1.000
_cell.length_b   1.000
_cell.length_c   1.000
_cell.angle_alpha   90.00
_cell.angle_beta   90.00
_cell.angle_gamma   90.00
#
_symmetry.space_group_name_H-M   'P 1'
#
loop_
_entity.id
_entity.type
_entity.pdbx_description
1 polymer ?
#
loop_
_entity_poly.entity_id
_entity_poly.type
_entity_poly.pdbx_seq_one_letter_code
_entity_poly.pdbx_strand_id
1 'polypeptide(L)'
;MQFGYITHLFSGKAENVYAAASVGSHFILNNLLHFAFVMLFVRSHFHWAELVLVLNFVNLSSLYFRHHTYARFIHAPAVSGPLAWTFVAIYWNGALMVPHQHNLVARVFGNIFIWSILAYGSFFIVAYKDYTMGFALTVLSAAIGVAQFQRQVVALQWIFAFVIMALLFVMTVVIAVPAWAGRDLRWRRTAQTDSERAPLLTE
;
A
#
# COMPACT_ATOMS: atom_id res chain seq x y z
N MET A 1 -7.93 8.11 -8.51
CA MET A 1 -7.73 6.72 -8.04
C MET A 1 -8.99 5.86 -8.15
N GLN A 2 -10.18 6.35 -7.75
CA GLN A 2 -11.41 5.55 -7.72
C GLN A 2 -12.13 5.38 -9.08
N PHE A 3 -11.74 6.16 -10.09
CA PHE A 3 -12.32 6.13 -11.43
C PHE A 3 -12.12 4.78 -12.16
N GLY A 4 -10.98 4.10 -11.93
CA GLY A 4 -10.70 2.80 -12.54
C GLY A 4 -11.66 1.69 -12.08
N TYR A 5 -12.06 1.70 -10.81
CA TYR A 5 -13.06 0.76 -10.29
C TYR A 5 -14.42 0.96 -10.98
N ILE A 6 -14.85 2.22 -11.14
CA ILE A 6 -16.11 2.57 -11.79
C ILE A 6 -16.12 2.14 -13.26
N THR A 7 -15.02 2.33 -14.00
CA THR A 7 -14.94 1.92 -15.41
C THR A 7 -15.00 0.41 -15.62
N HIS A 8 -14.56 -0.39 -14.63
CA HIS A 8 -14.65 -1.86 -14.69
C HIS A 8 -16.06 -2.38 -14.35
N LEU A 9 -16.85 -1.63 -13.59
CA LEU A 9 -18.25 -1.95 -13.32
C LEU A 9 -19.14 -1.86 -14.58
N PHE A 10 -18.75 -1.02 -15.54
CA PHE A 10 -19.45 -0.81 -16.81
C PHE A 10 -18.78 -1.52 -18.01
N SER A 11 -17.83 -2.43 -17.77
CA SER A 11 -17.16 -3.20 -18.83
C SER A 11 -18.08 -4.31 -19.35
N GLY A 12 -18.24 -4.44 -20.67
CA GLY A 12 -19.08 -5.47 -21.31
C GLY A 12 -18.63 -6.93 -21.16
N LYS A 13 -17.57 -7.21 -20.40
CA LYS A 13 -17.07 -8.56 -20.09
C LYS A 13 -17.54 -9.00 -18.71
N ALA A 14 -18.30 -10.10 -18.63
CA ALA A 14 -18.87 -10.62 -17.39
C ALA A 14 -17.82 -10.90 -16.30
N GLU A 15 -16.64 -11.41 -16.68
CA GLU A 15 -15.54 -11.69 -15.74
C GLU A 15 -15.06 -10.45 -14.98
N ASN A 16 -15.01 -9.28 -15.64
CA ASN A 16 -14.62 -8.02 -15.02
C ASN A 16 -15.68 -7.52 -14.03
N VAL A 17 -16.97 -7.77 -14.32
CA VAL A 17 -18.09 -7.34 -13.49
C VAL A 17 -18.18 -8.20 -12.22
N TYR A 18 -18.00 -9.52 -12.32
CA TYR A 18 -17.94 -10.39 -11.14
C TYR A 18 -16.75 -10.06 -10.22
N ALA A 19 -15.58 -9.80 -10.81
CA ALA A 19 -14.42 -9.32 -10.05
C ALA A 19 -14.70 -7.98 -9.36
N ALA A 20 -15.31 -7.02 -10.05
CA ALA A 20 -15.64 -5.72 -9.47
C ALA A 20 -16.75 -5.79 -8.38
N ALA A 21 -17.71 -6.70 -8.52
CA ALA A 21 -18.77 -6.92 -7.53
C ALA A 21 -18.21 -7.51 -6.22
N SER A 22 -17.25 -8.43 -6.29
CA SER A 22 -16.61 -9.01 -5.09
C SER A 22 -15.76 -7.99 -4.30
N VAL A 23 -15.20 -6.99 -4.98
CA VAL A 23 -14.39 -5.91 -4.37
C VAL A 23 -15.24 -4.74 -3.88
N GLY A 24 -16.51 -4.64 -4.31
CA GLY A 24 -17.36 -3.46 -4.08
C GLY A 24 -17.70 -3.19 -2.61
N SER A 25 -17.96 -4.23 -1.82
CA SER A 25 -18.26 -4.08 -0.39
C SER A 25 -17.06 -3.49 0.37
N HIS A 26 -15.85 -4.00 0.11
CA HIS A 26 -14.61 -3.50 0.70
C HIS A 26 -14.30 -2.07 0.28
N PHE A 27 -14.60 -1.72 -0.97
CA PHE A 27 -14.43 -0.36 -1.50
C PHE A 27 -15.41 0.65 -0.86
N ILE A 28 -16.69 0.31 -0.74
CA ILE A 28 -17.70 1.14 -0.08
C ILE A 28 -17.32 1.33 1.40
N LEU A 29 -16.95 0.25 2.07
CA LEU A 29 -16.54 0.28 3.47
C LEU A 29 -15.29 1.15 3.66
N ASN A 30 -14.30 1.06 2.78
CA ASN A 30 -13.12 1.93 2.81
C ASN A 30 -13.48 3.42 2.68
N ASN A 31 -14.41 3.77 1.79
CA ASN A 31 -14.86 5.15 1.63
C ASN A 31 -15.60 5.67 2.87
N LEU A 32 -16.50 4.86 3.43
CA LEU A 32 -17.24 5.21 4.66
C LEU A 32 -16.30 5.38 5.86
N LEU A 33 -15.34 4.46 6.04
CA LEU A 33 -14.35 4.56 7.11
C LEU A 33 -13.42 5.75 6.90
N HIS A 34 -13.00 6.04 5.66
CA HIS A 34 -12.19 7.21 5.38
C HIS A 34 -12.95 8.52 5.67
N PHE A 35 -14.24 8.59 5.30
CA PHE A 35 -15.11 9.71 5.65
C PHE A 35 -15.26 9.86 7.17
N ALA A 36 -15.52 8.76 7.88
CA ALA A 36 -15.62 8.76 9.34
C ALA A 36 -14.32 9.23 9.99
N PHE A 37 -13.16 8.79 9.48
CA PHE A 37 -11.85 9.26 9.91
C PHE A 37 -11.72 10.78 9.76
N VAL A 38 -12.02 11.35 8.59
CA VAL A 38 -11.93 12.80 8.37
C VAL A 38 -12.84 13.57 9.34
N MET A 39 -14.07 13.11 9.55
CA MET A 39 -15.02 13.75 10.47
C MET A 39 -14.54 13.71 11.93
N LEU A 40 -13.96 12.59 12.37
CA LEU A 40 -13.41 12.44 13.72
C LEU A 40 -12.12 13.25 13.90
N PHE A 41 -11.27 13.28 12.88
CA PHE A 41 -10.00 13.99 12.88
C PHE A 41 -10.20 15.51 12.98
N VAL A 42 -11.14 16.08 12.20
CA VAL A 42 -11.46 17.52 12.25
C VAL A 42 -12.08 17.93 13.60
N ARG A 43 -12.71 16.99 14.30
CA ARG A 43 -13.28 17.20 15.65
C ARG A 43 -12.31 16.88 16.79
N SER A 44 -11.03 16.64 16.50
CA SER A 44 -9.99 16.31 17.48
C SER A 44 -10.23 15.03 18.29
N HIS A 45 -11.09 14.12 17.82
CA HIS A 45 -11.31 12.82 18.43
C HIS A 45 -10.27 11.80 17.94
N PHE A 46 -8.99 12.06 18.25
CA PHE A 46 -7.85 11.29 17.71
C PHE A 46 -7.89 9.79 18.07
N HIS A 47 -8.33 9.43 19.28
CA HIS A 47 -8.46 8.02 19.69
C HIS A 47 -9.46 7.22 18.82
N TRP A 48 -10.60 7.84 18.49
CA TRP A 48 -11.62 7.21 17.64
C TRP A 48 -11.19 7.20 16.17
N ALA A 49 -10.51 8.25 15.72
CA ALA A 49 -9.91 8.30 14.39
C ALA A 49 -8.86 7.19 14.20
N GLU A 50 -8.04 6.91 15.22
CA GLU A 50 -7.05 5.81 15.22
C GLU A 50 -7.74 4.45 15.01
N LEU A 51 -8.78 4.18 15.79
CA LEU A 51 -9.54 2.94 15.71
C LEU A 51 -10.15 2.75 14.32
N VAL A 52 -10.75 3.80 13.75
CA VAL A 52 -11.33 3.77 12.39
C VAL A 52 -10.25 3.51 11.33
N LEU A 53 -9.06 4.10 11.47
CA LEU A 53 -7.94 3.86 10.56
C LEU A 53 -7.44 2.41 10.64
N VAL A 54 -7.32 1.84 11.84
CA VAL A 54 -6.92 0.44 12.04
C VAL A 54 -7.96 -0.51 11.44
N LEU A 55 -9.25 -0.25 11.64
CA LEU A 55 -10.31 -1.04 11.01
C LEU A 55 -10.23 -0.97 9.47
N ASN A 56 -9.95 0.22 8.93
CA ASN A 56 -9.81 0.39 7.49
C ASN A 56 -8.58 -0.32 6.94
N PHE A 57 -7.47 -0.31 7.70
CA PHE A 57 -6.26 -1.04 7.36
C PHE A 57 -6.49 -2.55 7.32
N VAL A 58 -7.23 -3.10 8.28
CA VAL A 58 -7.61 -4.54 8.29
C VAL A 58 -8.51 -4.88 7.11
N ASN A 59 -9.50 -4.03 6.81
CA ASN A 59 -10.39 -4.20 5.66
C ASN A 59 -9.62 -4.27 4.34
N LEU A 60 -8.71 -3.31 4.11
CA LEU A 60 -7.89 -3.25 2.90
C LEU A 60 -6.84 -4.38 2.86
N SER A 61 -6.27 -4.76 4.01
CA SER A 61 -5.33 -5.89 4.09
C SER A 61 -6.02 -7.22 3.77
N SER A 62 -7.24 -7.43 4.27
CA SER A 62 -8.05 -8.60 3.95
C SER A 62 -8.33 -8.69 2.45
N LEU A 63 -8.66 -7.57 1.82
CA LEU A 63 -8.84 -7.48 0.36
C LEU A 63 -7.53 -7.77 -0.39
N TYR A 64 -6.42 -7.21 0.07
CA TYR A 64 -5.10 -7.42 -0.53
C TYR A 64 -4.69 -8.90 -0.52
N PHE A 65 -4.83 -9.59 0.61
CA PHE A 65 -4.47 -11.00 0.73
C PHE A 65 -5.43 -11.94 0.01
N ARG A 66 -6.75 -11.68 0.06
CA ARG A 66 -7.75 -12.54 -0.58
C ARG A 66 -7.72 -12.45 -2.10
N HIS A 67 -7.37 -11.31 -2.67
CA HIS A 67 -7.55 -11.03 -4.09
C HIS A 67 -6.23 -10.57 -4.75
N HIS A 68 -5.11 -11.21 -4.39
CA HIS A 68 -3.76 -10.86 -4.85
C HIS A 68 -3.53 -11.02 -6.38
N THR A 69 -4.48 -11.62 -7.10
CA THR A 69 -4.33 -12.08 -8.49
C THR A 69 -5.03 -11.19 -9.53
N TYR A 70 -5.74 -10.13 -9.13
CA TYR A 70 -6.40 -9.24 -10.11
C TYR A 70 -5.41 -8.32 -10.84
N ALA A 71 -5.80 -7.94 -12.06
CA ALA A 71 -4.99 -7.13 -12.98
C ALA A 71 -4.36 -5.92 -12.28
N ARG A 72 -3.02 -5.88 -12.32
CA ARG A 72 -2.12 -4.98 -11.58
C ARG A 72 -2.43 -3.48 -11.77
N PHE A 73 -3.10 -3.12 -12.88
CA PHE A 73 -3.57 -1.76 -13.17
C PHE A 73 -4.81 -1.32 -12.39
N ILE A 74 -5.66 -2.24 -11.93
CA ILE A 74 -6.86 -1.97 -11.12
C ILE A 74 -6.50 -1.98 -9.63
N HIS A 75 -5.59 -2.88 -9.24
CA HIS A 75 -5.12 -3.04 -7.86
C HIS A 75 -4.34 -1.83 -7.36
N ALA A 76 -3.54 -1.21 -8.23
CA ALA A 76 -2.67 -0.10 -7.90
C ALA A 76 -3.42 1.12 -7.31
N PRO A 77 -4.42 1.71 -8.00
CA PRO A 77 -5.11 2.88 -7.46
C PRO A 77 -6.22 2.52 -6.46
N ALA A 78 -6.80 1.31 -6.53
CA ALA A 78 -7.94 0.94 -5.69
C ALA A 78 -7.54 0.34 -4.33
N VAL A 79 -6.38 -0.31 -4.24
CA VAL A 79 -5.95 -1.03 -3.03
C VAL A 79 -4.60 -0.53 -2.55
N SER A 80 -3.55 -0.53 -3.38
CA SER A 80 -2.19 -0.19 -2.92
C SER A 80 -2.05 1.26 -2.44
N GLY A 81 -2.63 2.23 -3.15
CA GLY A 81 -2.60 3.65 -2.78
C GLY A 81 -3.34 3.94 -1.46
N PRO A 82 -4.62 3.57 -1.33
CA PRO A 82 -5.37 3.74 -0.08
C PRO A 82 -4.74 3.01 1.10
N LEU A 83 -4.17 1.82 0.89
CA LEU A 83 -3.52 1.03 1.93
C LEU A 83 -2.17 1.65 2.37
N ALA A 84 -1.37 2.18 1.43
CA ALA A 84 -0.17 2.95 1.75
C ALA A 84 -0.50 4.21 2.55
N TRP A 85 -1.59 4.91 2.17
CA TRP A 85 -2.07 6.08 2.91
C TRP A 85 -2.56 5.71 4.31
N THR A 86 -3.40 4.68 4.47
CA THR A 86 -3.91 4.30 5.80
C THR A 86 -2.79 3.87 6.73
N PHE A 87 -1.76 3.18 6.22
CA PHE A 87 -0.55 2.88 6.99
C PHE A 87 0.09 4.17 7.52
N VAL A 88 0.41 5.14 6.66
CA VAL A 88 1.01 6.42 7.08
C VAL A 88 0.08 7.21 8.01
N ALA A 89 -1.23 7.19 7.75
CA ALA A 89 -2.23 7.93 8.51
C ALA A 89 -2.38 7.40 9.95
N ILE A 90 -2.23 6.09 10.19
CA ILE A 90 -2.24 5.52 11.55
C ILE A 90 -1.15 6.17 12.39
N TYR A 91 0.10 6.13 11.92
CA TYR A 91 1.21 6.73 12.65
C TYR A 91 1.14 8.26 12.73
N TRP A 92 0.60 8.92 11.70
CA TRP A 92 0.35 10.36 11.74
C TRP A 92 -0.62 10.70 12.87
N ASN A 93 -1.78 10.04 12.90
CA ASN A 93 -2.81 10.29 13.90
C ASN A 93 -2.30 9.95 15.31
N GLY A 94 -1.58 8.83 15.46
CA GLY A 94 -0.94 8.45 16.71
C GLY A 94 0.09 9.48 17.19
N ALA A 95 0.86 10.08 16.28
CA ALA A 95 1.82 11.14 16.63
C ALA A 95 1.12 12.42 17.13
N LEU A 96 -0.06 12.76 16.60
CA LEU A 96 -0.87 13.90 17.07
C LEU A 96 -1.57 13.63 18.41
N MET A 97 -1.83 12.37 18.74
CA MET A 97 -2.43 11.96 20.01
C MET A 97 -1.48 12.12 21.21
N VAL A 98 -0.16 12.20 20.98
CA VAL A 98 0.86 12.31 22.04
C VAL A 98 1.06 13.77 22.47
N PRO A 99 0.74 14.15 23.73
CA PRO A 99 0.77 15.56 24.18
C PRO A 99 2.17 16.20 24.31
N HIS A 100 3.25 15.40 24.31
CA HIS A 100 4.63 15.86 24.54
C HIS A 100 5.57 15.45 23.38
N GLN A 101 5.39 16.05 22.21
CA GLN A 101 6.14 15.71 20.98
C GLN A 101 7.64 16.02 21.05
N HIS A 102 8.09 16.87 21.96
CA HIS A 102 9.50 17.25 22.09
C HIS A 102 10.35 16.25 22.88
N ASN A 103 9.74 15.22 23.45
CA ASN A 103 10.44 14.25 24.28
C ASN A 103 11.31 13.30 23.43
N LEU A 104 12.44 12.83 23.98
CA LEU A 104 13.34 11.89 23.28
C LEU A 104 12.60 10.64 22.78
N VAL A 105 11.64 10.17 23.57
CA VAL A 105 10.78 9.02 23.24
C VAL A 105 10.02 9.25 21.93
N ALA A 106 9.39 10.41 21.74
CA ALA A 106 8.66 10.74 20.52
C ALA A 106 9.56 10.76 19.28
N ARG A 107 10.82 11.22 19.44
CA ARG A 107 11.82 11.21 18.35
C ARG A 107 12.24 9.79 17.98
N VAL A 108 12.43 8.91 18.96
CA VAL A 108 12.74 7.49 18.73
C VAL A 108 11.60 6.81 17.98
N PHE A 109 10.35 7.00 18.43
CA PHE A 109 9.19 6.47 17.72
C PHE A 109 9.06 7.03 16.29
N GLY A 110 9.35 8.32 16.09
CA GLY A 110 9.41 8.91 14.75
C GLY A 110 10.44 8.25 13.83
N ASN A 111 11.63 7.92 14.36
CA ASN A 111 12.63 7.18 13.58
C ASN A 111 12.17 5.76 13.26
N ILE A 112 11.63 5.03 14.24
CA ILE A 112 11.07 3.68 14.03
C ILE A 112 9.98 3.71 12.96
N PHE A 113 9.12 4.73 12.99
CA PHE A 113 8.07 4.92 11.98
C PHE A 113 8.64 5.15 10.58
N ILE A 114 9.66 6.00 10.43
CA ILE A 114 10.29 6.23 9.12
C ILE A 114 10.85 4.92 8.57
N TRP A 115 11.53 4.12 9.38
CA TRP A 115 12.06 2.82 8.97
C TRP A 115 10.99 1.75 8.73
N SER A 116 9.84 1.81 9.42
CA SER A 116 8.75 0.86 9.20
C SER A 116 8.15 1.01 7.79
N ILE A 117 8.22 2.20 7.17
CA ILE A 117 7.86 2.41 5.76
C ILE A 117 8.74 1.57 4.84
N LEU A 118 10.05 1.51 5.09
CA LEU A 118 10.96 0.68 4.31
C LEU A 118 10.67 -0.81 4.52
N ALA A 119 10.50 -1.25 5.76
CA ALA A 119 10.18 -2.64 6.06
C ALA A 119 8.87 -3.08 5.39
N TYR A 120 7.82 -2.26 5.52
CA TYR A 120 6.52 -2.51 4.91
C TYR A 120 6.62 -2.52 3.38
N GLY A 121 7.24 -1.50 2.77
CA GLY A 121 7.39 -1.43 1.32
C GLY A 121 8.25 -2.56 0.75
N SER A 122 9.37 -2.88 1.39
CA SER A 122 10.24 -3.98 0.98
C SER A 122 9.52 -5.33 1.06
N PHE A 123 8.69 -5.57 2.08
CA PHE A 123 7.85 -6.77 2.18
C PHE A 123 6.92 -6.92 0.97
N PHE A 124 6.18 -5.89 0.57
CA PHE A 124 5.28 -5.98 -0.61
C PHE A 124 6.03 -6.11 -1.93
N ILE A 125 7.15 -5.40 -2.07
CA ILE A 125 7.99 -5.47 -3.28
C ILE A 125 8.61 -6.87 -3.42
N VAL A 126 9.15 -7.45 -2.34
CA VAL A 126 9.84 -8.75 -2.40
C VAL A 126 8.87 -9.92 -2.40
N ALA A 127 7.87 -9.93 -1.50
CA ALA A 127 6.95 -11.05 -1.35
C ALA A 127 5.88 -11.10 -2.46
N TYR A 128 5.34 -9.94 -2.84
CA TYR A 128 4.22 -9.85 -3.79
C TYR A 128 4.62 -9.32 -5.18
N LYS A 129 5.89 -8.90 -5.37
CA LYS A 129 6.38 -8.24 -6.59
C LYS A 129 5.51 -7.03 -6.98
N ASP A 130 4.95 -6.36 -5.98
CA ASP A 130 4.05 -5.24 -6.17
C ASP A 130 4.85 -3.92 -6.22
N TYR A 131 5.25 -3.55 -7.44
CA TYR A 131 5.94 -2.29 -7.70
C TYR A 131 5.03 -1.05 -7.49
N THR A 132 3.71 -1.23 -7.43
CA THR A 132 2.76 -0.10 -7.32
C THR A 132 2.67 0.39 -5.88
N MET A 133 2.68 -0.54 -4.93
CA MET A 133 2.85 -0.26 -3.51
C MET A 133 4.21 0.40 -3.23
N GLY A 134 5.27 -0.12 -3.84
CA GLY A 134 6.62 0.44 -3.73
C GLY A 134 6.71 1.89 -4.21
N PHE A 135 6.08 2.20 -5.35
CA PHE A 135 6.02 3.55 -5.88
C PHE A 135 5.22 4.50 -4.98
N ALA A 136 4.06 4.07 -4.47
CA ALA A 136 3.24 4.88 -3.57
C ALA A 136 3.98 5.23 -2.27
N LEU A 137 4.66 4.26 -1.66
CA LEU A 137 5.47 4.49 -0.45
C LEU A 137 6.72 5.33 -0.73
N THR A 138 7.30 5.22 -1.93
CA THR A 138 8.40 6.10 -2.37
C THR A 138 7.95 7.57 -2.38
N VAL A 139 6.79 7.85 -2.99
CA VAL A 139 6.22 9.20 -3.05
C VAL A 139 5.88 9.74 -1.66
N LEU A 140 5.26 8.91 -0.81
CA LEU A 140 4.93 9.29 0.58
C LEU A 140 6.20 9.55 1.41
N SER A 141 7.23 8.73 1.25
CA SER A 141 8.53 8.92 1.90
C SER A 141 9.21 10.21 1.44
N ALA A 142 9.16 10.53 0.14
CA ALA A 142 9.64 11.80 -0.40
C ALA A 142 8.89 13.00 0.21
N ALA A 143 7.56 12.93 0.28
CA ALA A 143 6.74 13.99 0.87
C ALA A 143 7.06 14.21 2.35
N ILE A 144 7.26 13.14 3.12
CA ILE A 144 7.71 13.21 4.52
C ILE A 144 9.11 13.85 4.59
N GLY A 145 10.04 13.44 3.74
CA GLY A 145 11.39 14.00 3.69
C GLY A 145 11.40 15.51 3.43
N VAL A 146 10.61 15.98 2.46
CA VAL A 146 10.47 17.41 2.15
C VAL A 146 9.83 18.18 3.32
N ALA A 147 8.77 17.63 3.92
CA ALA A 147 8.10 18.27 5.06
C ALA A 147 9.04 18.39 6.29
N GLN A 148 9.85 17.37 6.55
CA GLN A 148 10.83 17.38 7.64
C GLN A 148 12.01 18.33 7.33
N PHE A 149 12.47 18.37 6.09
CA PHE A 149 13.52 19.29 5.65
C PHE A 149 13.13 20.76 5.90
N GLN A 150 11.86 21.12 5.66
CA GLN A 150 11.36 22.48 5.90
C GLN A 150 11.19 22.82 7.39
N ARG A 151 10.89 21.84 8.25
CA ARG A 151 10.58 22.08 9.67
C ARG A 151 11.79 21.96 10.60
N GLN A 152 12.68 21.01 10.35
CA GLN A 152 13.80 20.68 11.25
C GLN A 152 15.04 20.22 10.48
N VAL A 153 15.78 21.18 9.91
CA VAL A 153 17.03 20.94 9.15
C VAL A 153 18.07 20.13 9.97
N VAL A 154 18.07 20.26 11.31
CA VAL A 154 19.02 19.59 12.23
C VAL A 154 18.44 18.29 12.84
N ALA A 155 17.56 17.60 12.13
CA ALA A 155 17.06 16.28 12.55
C ALA A 155 17.44 15.20 11.52
N LEU A 156 18.03 14.08 11.95
CA LEU A 156 18.40 12.95 11.07
C LEU A 156 17.22 12.33 10.30
N GLN A 157 15.99 12.67 10.68
CA GLN A 157 14.75 12.16 10.10
C GLN A 157 14.60 12.45 8.61
N TRP A 158 14.98 13.63 8.12
CA TRP A 158 14.88 13.94 6.70
C TRP A 158 15.85 13.10 5.86
N ILE A 159 17.06 12.85 6.37
CA ILE A 159 18.05 11.99 5.71
C ILE A 159 17.52 10.56 5.60
N PHE A 160 16.95 10.02 6.69
CA PHE A 160 16.36 8.68 6.68
C PHE A 160 15.21 8.58 5.68
N ALA A 161 14.34 9.59 5.61
CA ALA A 161 13.25 9.62 4.64
C ALA A 161 13.77 9.60 3.18
N PHE A 162 14.79 10.40 2.83
CA PHE A 162 15.34 10.36 1.47
C PHE A 162 16.08 9.07 1.14
N VAL A 163 16.79 8.48 2.12
CA VAL A 163 17.43 7.16 1.93
C VAL A 163 16.38 6.09 1.67
N ILE A 164 15.29 6.07 2.44
CA ILE A 164 14.19 5.10 2.27
C ILE A 164 13.49 5.30 0.94
N MET A 165 13.23 6.55 0.56
CA MET A 165 12.71 6.90 -0.76
C MET A 165 13.61 6.33 -1.87
N ALA A 166 14.92 6.56 -1.81
CA ALA A 166 15.86 6.06 -2.82
C ALA A 166 15.89 4.53 -2.86
N LEU A 167 15.93 3.85 -1.71
CA LEU A 167 15.93 2.39 -1.62
C LEU A 167 14.64 1.79 -2.19
N LEU A 168 13.48 2.29 -1.78
CA LEU A 168 12.18 1.85 -2.30
C LEU A 168 12.06 2.11 -3.80
N PHE A 169 12.54 3.26 -4.28
CA PHE A 169 12.54 3.58 -5.71
C PHE A 169 13.38 2.59 -6.51
N VAL A 170 14.63 2.34 -6.09
CA VAL A 170 15.53 1.39 -6.77
C VAL A 170 14.94 -0.02 -6.76
N MET A 171 14.45 -0.50 -5.61
CA MET A 171 13.80 -1.81 -5.52
C MET A 171 12.58 -1.89 -6.45
N THR A 172 11.79 -0.82 -6.53
CA THR A 172 10.63 -0.74 -7.41
C THR A 172 11.06 -0.81 -8.88
N VAL A 173 12.08 -0.06 -9.30
CA VAL A 173 12.59 -0.05 -10.68
C VAL A 173 13.16 -1.42 -11.07
N VAL A 174 13.93 -2.06 -10.18
CA VAL A 174 14.52 -3.39 -10.39
C VAL A 174 13.46 -4.45 -10.65
N ILE A 175 12.28 -4.34 -10.06
CA ILE A 175 11.18 -5.29 -10.28
C ILE A 175 10.25 -4.85 -11.42
N ALA A 176 10.02 -3.54 -11.59
CA ALA A 176 9.16 -3.01 -12.64
C ALA A 176 9.76 -3.16 -14.04
N VAL A 177 11.07 -2.95 -14.22
CA VAL A 177 11.74 -3.02 -15.53
C VAL A 177 11.66 -4.43 -16.16
N PRO A 178 11.97 -5.53 -15.46
CA PRO A 178 11.80 -6.88 -15.99
C PRO A 178 10.34 -7.22 -16.29
N ALA A 179 9.41 -6.79 -15.42
CA ALA A 179 7.98 -7.01 -15.60
C ALA A 179 7.44 -6.29 -16.84
N TRP A 180 7.92 -5.08 -17.14
CA TRP A 180 7.53 -4.33 -18.33
C TRP A 180 8.21 -4.84 -19.60
N ALA A 181 9.46 -5.30 -19.49
CA ALA A 181 10.22 -5.88 -20.61
C ALA A 181 9.78 -7.31 -20.98
N GLY A 182 8.78 -7.89 -20.32
CA GLY A 182 8.30 -9.26 -20.56
C GLY A 182 9.35 -10.34 -20.27
N ARG A 183 10.44 -9.98 -19.57
CA ARG A 183 11.48 -10.91 -19.17
C ARG A 183 11.20 -11.32 -17.74
N ASP A 184 10.46 -12.40 -17.57
CA ASP A 184 10.36 -13.06 -16.28
C ASP A 184 11.78 -13.28 -15.74
N LEU A 185 12.04 -12.71 -14.56
CA LEU A 185 13.27 -12.93 -13.82
C LEU A 185 13.48 -14.44 -13.73
N ARG A 186 14.49 -14.94 -14.47
CA ARG A 186 14.86 -16.35 -14.66
C ARG A 186 15.20 -17.12 -13.37
N TRP A 187 14.90 -16.56 -12.20
CA TRP A 187 15.29 -17.07 -10.89
C TRP A 187 14.29 -18.08 -10.28
N ARG A 188 13.14 -18.33 -10.92
CA ARG A 188 12.18 -19.35 -10.45
C ARG A 188 11.64 -20.21 -11.58
N ARG A 189 12.54 -20.76 -12.40
CA ARG A 189 12.25 -21.98 -13.16
C ARG A 189 12.51 -23.19 -12.26
N THR A 190 11.83 -23.25 -11.12
CA THR A 190 11.81 -24.44 -10.27
C THR A 190 10.57 -25.23 -10.65
N ALA A 191 10.80 -26.25 -11.47
CA ALA A 191 9.91 -27.38 -11.77
C ALA A 191 8.42 -27.04 -11.96
N GLN A 192 8.07 -26.60 -13.17
CA GLN A 192 6.76 -26.88 -13.73
C GLN A 192 6.75 -28.38 -14.08
N THR A 193 6.40 -29.23 -13.11
CA THR A 193 6.00 -30.62 -13.39
C THR A 193 4.60 -30.54 -13.96
N ASP A 194 4.56 -30.39 -15.29
CA ASP A 194 3.38 -30.44 -16.15
C ASP A 194 2.87 -31.89 -16.20
N SER A 195 2.25 -32.36 -15.10
CA SER A 195 1.91 -33.78 -14.89
C SER A 195 0.41 -34.09 -14.79
N GLU A 196 -0.51 -33.14 -15.02
CA GLU A 196 -1.96 -33.43 -14.88
C GLU A 196 -2.83 -32.88 -16.03
N ARG A 197 -2.27 -32.80 -17.25
CA ARG A 197 -3.07 -32.77 -18.49
C ARG A 197 -2.86 -34.06 -19.27
N ALA A 198 -3.60 -35.09 -18.90
CA ALA A 198 -3.86 -36.24 -19.78
C ALA A 198 -5.35 -36.24 -20.14
N PRO A 199 -5.74 -36.02 -21.41
CA PRO A 199 -7.09 -36.27 -21.86
C PRO A 199 -7.25 -37.78 -22.08
N LEU A 200 -7.94 -38.48 -21.17
CA LEU A 200 -8.39 -39.85 -21.42
C LEU A 200 -9.81 -39.81 -22.00
N LEU A 201 -9.90 -39.44 -23.27
CA LEU A 201 -11.03 -39.79 -24.13
C LEU A 201 -10.47 -40.08 -25.53
N THR A 202 -10.14 -41.34 -25.77
CA THR A 202 -10.17 -41.96 -27.09
C THR A 202 -11.08 -43.17 -26.97
N GLU A 203 -12.05 -43.24 -27.88
CA GLU A 203 -13.11 -44.25 -28.02
C GLU A 203 -12.65 -45.70 -27.93
#